data_AF-A0A368A290-F1
#
_entry.id   AF-A0A368A290-F1
#
_cell.length_a   1.000
_cell.length_b   1.000
_cell.length_c   1.000
_cell.angle_alpha   90.00
_cell.angle_beta   90.00
_cell.angle_gamma   90.00
#
_symmetry.space_group_name_H-M   'P 1'
#
loop_
_entity.id
_entity.type
_entity.pdbx_description
1 polymer ?
#
loop_
_entity_poly.entity_id
_entity_poly.type
_entity_poly.pdbx_seq_one_letter_code
_entity_poly.pdbx_strand_id
1 'polypeptide(L)'
;MGQALRLAAELADQKAEAEAALSIAAPKAEAFDRIATADGSLCITDAAKALQMRPKDLFNWLRSNGWIYRRFGTSHDIGYQSHTSSGLLEHKVMTVLRSDGSEKMMEQVRLTSKGMARLCFLIQPALRLVVDDTEAVAA
;
A
#
# COMPACT_ATOMS: atom_id res chain seq x y z
N MET A 1 26.22 23.38 36.45
CA MET A 1 25.54 22.09 36.72
C MET A 1 24.04 22.09 36.45
N GLY A 2 23.30 23.22 36.50
CA GLY A 2 21.84 23.22 36.33
C GLY A 2 21.29 22.97 34.92
N GLN A 3 22.05 23.26 33.85
CA GLN A 3 21.57 23.07 32.47
C GLN A 3 21.57 21.60 32.01
N ALA A 4 22.52 20.79 32.51
CA ALA A 4 22.61 19.37 32.17
C ALA A 4 21.44 18.56 32.76
N LEU A 5 20.95 18.95 33.95
CA LEU A 5 19.84 18.28 34.60
C LEU A 5 18.49 18.56 33.92
N ARG A 6 18.30 19.79 33.39
CA ARG A 6 17.09 20.15 32.63
C ARG A 6 17.02 19.45 31.27
N LEU A 7 18.13 19.39 30.54
CA LEU A 7 18.20 18.69 29.25
C LEU A 7 17.91 17.19 29.40
N ALA A 8 18.39 16.58 30.50
CA ALA A 8 18.13 15.17 30.78
C ALA A 8 16.65 14.90 31.10
N ALA A 9 15.97 15.82 31.78
CA ALA A 9 14.54 15.73 32.05
C ALA A 9 13.71 15.86 30.75
N GLU A 10 14.00 16.87 29.92
CA GLU A 10 13.33 17.04 28.61
C GLU A 10 13.53 15.84 27.68
N LEU A 11 14.73 15.23 27.67
CA LEU A 11 15.00 14.01 26.91
C LEU A 11 14.24 12.79 27.44
N ALA A 12 14.01 12.70 28.75
CA ALA A 12 13.25 11.63 29.36
C ALA A 12 11.75 11.77 29.03
N ASP A 13 11.22 12.99 29.10
CA ASP A 13 9.82 13.29 28.74
C ASP A 13 9.57 13.03 27.25
N GLN A 14 10.48 13.46 26.35
CA GLN A 14 10.39 13.16 24.92
C GLN A 14 10.46 11.66 24.61
N LYS A 15 11.27 10.91 25.35
CA LYS A 15 11.32 9.44 25.21
C LYS A 15 10.03 8.79 25.67
N ALA A 16 9.46 9.23 26.80
CA ALA A 16 8.20 8.71 27.31
C ALA A 16 7.03 8.98 26.34
N GLU A 17 6.98 10.18 25.76
CA GLU A 17 5.99 10.53 24.73
C GLU A 17 6.16 9.69 23.45
N ALA A 18 7.40 9.50 22.99
CA ALA A 18 7.70 8.67 21.83
C ALA A 18 7.36 7.18 22.07
N GLU A 19 7.64 6.66 23.27
CA GLU A 19 7.33 5.29 23.68
C GLU A 19 5.82 5.06 23.82
N ALA A 20 5.08 6.05 24.34
CA ALA A 20 3.62 6.01 24.40
C ALA A 20 2.99 5.97 22.99
N ALA A 21 3.52 6.77 22.05
CA ALA A 21 3.08 6.74 20.66
C ALA A 21 3.39 5.40 19.97
N LEU A 22 4.54 4.79 20.27
CA LEU A 22 4.94 3.46 19.78
C LEU A 22 4.01 2.35 20.30
N SER A 23 3.59 2.42 21.56
CA SER A 23 2.68 1.43 22.17
C SER A 23 1.30 1.40 21.48
N ILE A 24 0.80 2.56 21.06
CA ILE A 24 -0.48 2.68 20.34
C ILE A 24 -0.36 2.21 18.88
N ALA A 25 0.80 2.42 18.25
CA ALA A 25 1.05 2.05 16.86
C ALA A 25 1.33 0.54 16.66
N ALA A 26 1.92 -0.13 17.65
CA ALA A 26 2.30 -1.53 17.59
C ALA A 26 1.15 -2.50 17.23
N PRO A 27 -0.03 -2.48 17.89
CA PRO A 27 -1.11 -3.40 17.56
C PRO A 27 -1.74 -3.13 16.19
N LYS A 28 -1.71 -1.87 15.72
CA LYS A 28 -2.19 -1.51 14.38
C LYS A 28 -1.25 -2.07 13.31
N ALA A 29 0.06 -1.91 13.48
CA ALA A 29 1.06 -2.47 12.58
C ALA A 29 0.96 -4.00 12.49
N GLU A 30 0.79 -4.68 13.62
CA GLU A 30 0.69 -6.14 13.66
C GLU A 30 -0.59 -6.67 13.00
N ALA A 31 -1.72 -5.98 13.17
CA ALA A 31 -2.96 -6.30 12.47
C ALA A 31 -2.84 -6.10 10.95
N PHE A 32 -2.18 -5.01 10.52
CA PHE A 32 -1.88 -4.78 9.10
C PHE A 32 -0.93 -5.84 8.55
N ASP A 33 0.09 -6.25 9.29
CA ASP A 33 1.02 -7.29 8.88
C ASP A 33 0.31 -8.64 8.75
N ARG A 34 -0.61 -9.00 9.64
CA ARG A 34 -1.41 -10.22 9.52
C ARG A 34 -2.31 -10.21 8.28
N ILE A 35 -2.96 -9.08 7.98
CA ILE A 35 -3.76 -8.93 6.74
C ILE A 35 -2.85 -8.94 5.50
N ALA A 36 -1.66 -8.35 5.60
CA ALA A 36 -0.65 -8.34 4.55
C ALA A 36 -0.03 -9.72 4.28
N THR A 37 -0.16 -10.65 5.23
CA THR A 37 0.31 -12.03 5.11
C THR A 37 -0.79 -12.97 4.58
N ALA A 38 -2.04 -12.50 4.45
CA ALA A 38 -3.12 -13.32 3.91
C ALA A 38 -2.87 -13.68 2.44
N ASP A 39 -3.08 -14.95 2.10
CA ASP A 39 -2.94 -15.44 0.73
C ASP A 39 -3.97 -14.79 -0.20
N GLY A 40 -3.49 -14.10 -1.22
CA GLY A 40 -4.34 -13.47 -2.22
C GLY A 40 -3.63 -12.39 -3.02
N SER A 41 -4.18 -12.12 -4.20
CA SER A 41 -3.72 -11.03 -5.06
C SER A 41 -4.90 -10.30 -5.70
N LEU A 42 -4.80 -8.99 -5.71
CA LEU A 42 -5.80 -8.10 -6.26
C LEU A 42 -5.35 -7.58 -7.62
N CYS A 43 -6.29 -7.45 -8.56
CA CYS A 43 -6.01 -6.66 -9.75
C CYS A 43 -5.83 -5.19 -9.33
N ILE A 44 -5.06 -4.41 -10.09
CA ILE A 44 -4.76 -3.01 -9.74
C ILE A 44 -6.05 -2.17 -9.56
N THR A 45 -7.11 -2.49 -10.31
CA THR A 45 -8.41 -1.81 -10.17
C THR A 45 -9.07 -2.09 -8.82
N ASP A 46 -9.03 -3.33 -8.33
CA ASP A 46 -9.61 -3.69 -7.04
C ASP A 46 -8.73 -3.22 -5.88
N ALA A 47 -7.41 -3.25 -6.07
CA ALA A 47 -6.45 -2.61 -5.16
C ALA A 47 -6.73 -1.11 -5.00
N ALA A 48 -7.03 -0.40 -6.09
CA ALA A 48 -7.39 1.01 -6.02
C ALA A 48 -8.65 1.25 -5.18
N LYS A 49 -9.68 0.41 -5.32
CA LYS A 49 -10.89 0.49 -4.49
C LYS A 49 -10.57 0.25 -3.01
N ALA A 50 -9.74 -0.75 -2.71
CA ALA A 50 -9.31 -1.05 -1.35
C ALA A 50 -8.49 0.10 -0.72
N LEU A 51 -7.71 0.82 -1.53
CA LEU A 51 -6.97 2.02 -1.13
C LEU A 51 -7.84 3.30 -1.16
N GLN A 52 -9.14 3.18 -1.48
CA GLN A 52 -10.07 4.30 -1.66
C GLN A 52 -9.60 5.35 -2.69
N MET A 53 -8.89 4.91 -3.72
CA MET A 53 -8.39 5.75 -4.82
C MET A 53 -9.13 5.46 -6.12
N ARG A 54 -9.12 6.44 -7.04
CA ARG A 54 -9.56 6.18 -8.41
C ARG A 54 -8.55 5.24 -9.08
N PRO A 55 -8.98 4.21 -9.83
CA PRO A 55 -8.07 3.29 -10.51
C PRO A 55 -7.05 4.01 -11.39
N LYS A 56 -7.47 5.06 -12.12
CA LYS A 56 -6.59 5.87 -12.96
C LYS A 56 -5.41 6.47 -12.18
N ASP A 57 -5.67 6.96 -10.97
CA ASP A 57 -4.67 7.61 -10.13
C ASP A 57 -3.66 6.59 -9.61
N LEU A 58 -4.12 5.40 -9.20
CA LEU A 58 -3.23 4.33 -8.79
C LEU A 58 -2.37 3.83 -9.98
N PHE A 59 -2.95 3.62 -11.16
CA PHE A 59 -2.19 3.25 -12.35
C PHE A 59 -1.11 4.28 -12.70
N ASN A 60 -1.44 5.56 -12.62
CA ASN A 60 -0.48 6.64 -12.86
C ASN A 60 0.62 6.67 -11.81
N TRP A 61 0.27 6.50 -10.54
CA TRP A 61 1.23 6.45 -9.44
C TRP A 61 2.20 5.27 -9.61
N LEU A 62 1.67 4.07 -9.89
CA LEU A 62 2.48 2.86 -10.11
C LEU A 62 3.42 3.02 -11.30
N ARG A 63 2.97 3.63 -12.40
CA ARG A 63 3.84 3.92 -13.55
C ARG A 63 4.93 4.93 -13.23
N SER A 64 4.57 6.01 -12.54
CA SER A 64 5.50 7.09 -12.21
C SER A 64 6.56 6.64 -11.19
N ASN A 65 6.22 5.70 -10.31
CA ASN A 65 7.13 5.16 -9.29
C ASN A 65 7.85 3.88 -9.73
N GLY A 66 7.76 3.48 -11.01
CA GLY A 66 8.50 2.33 -11.53
C GLY A 66 8.02 0.96 -11.01
N TRP A 67 6.74 0.83 -10.65
CA TRP A 67 6.14 -0.44 -10.27
C TRP A 67 5.65 -1.22 -11.48
N ILE A 68 5.04 -0.52 -12.43
CA ILE A 68 4.54 -1.09 -13.69
C ILE A 68 4.96 -0.23 -14.86
N TYR A 69 5.06 -0.84 -16.03
CA TYR A 69 5.32 -0.16 -17.29
C TYR A 69 4.51 -0.80 -18.42
N ARG A 70 4.50 -0.13 -19.57
CA ARG A 70 3.84 -0.63 -20.78
C ARG A 70 4.85 -0.72 -21.92
N ARG A 71 4.92 -1.88 -22.56
CA ARG A 71 5.76 -2.09 -23.76
C ARG A 71 5.04 -1.54 -24.99
N PHE A 72 5.81 -1.03 -25.94
CA PHE A 72 5.29 -0.62 -27.24
C PHE A 72 4.60 -1.80 -27.93
N GLY A 73 3.42 -1.57 -28.54
CA GLY A 73 2.61 -2.61 -29.17
C GLY A 73 1.83 -3.52 -28.22
N THR A 74 1.95 -3.34 -26.90
CA THR A 74 1.25 -4.16 -25.91
C THR A 74 0.22 -3.33 -25.13
N SER A 75 -1.01 -3.82 -25.00
CA SER A 75 -2.09 -3.10 -24.31
C SER A 75 -2.16 -3.35 -22.80
N HIS A 76 -1.47 -4.38 -22.29
CA HIS A 76 -1.42 -4.70 -20.86
C HIS A 76 -0.22 -4.03 -20.17
N ASP A 77 -0.38 -3.74 -18.88
CA ASP A 77 0.73 -3.31 -18.02
C ASP A 77 1.53 -4.53 -17.57
N ILE A 78 2.83 -4.34 -17.39
CA ILE A 78 3.80 -5.35 -16.95
C ILE A 78 4.48 -4.83 -15.68
N GLY A 79 4.62 -5.68 -14.66
CA GLY A 79 5.35 -5.35 -13.45
C GLY A 79 6.85 -5.32 -13.69
N TYR A 80 7.55 -4.41 -13.03
CA TYR A 80 9.02 -4.46 -13.02
C TYR A 80 9.50 -5.67 -12.21
N GLN A 81 10.54 -6.34 -12.73
CA GLN A 81 11.09 -7.56 -12.13
C GLN A 81 11.50 -7.37 -10.66
N SER A 82 11.99 -6.19 -10.27
CA SER A 82 12.34 -5.87 -8.88
C SER A 82 11.17 -6.04 -7.91
N HIS A 83 9.97 -5.59 -8.32
CA HIS A 83 8.75 -5.69 -7.53
C HIS A 83 8.15 -7.10 -7.55
N THR A 84 8.32 -7.82 -8.67
CA THR A 84 7.90 -9.22 -8.77
C THR A 84 8.79 -10.13 -7.93
N SER A 85 10.10 -9.99 -8.02
CA SER A 85 11.08 -10.78 -7.24
C SER A 85 11.01 -10.51 -5.74
N SER A 86 10.61 -9.30 -5.33
CA SER A 86 10.39 -8.97 -3.91
C SER A 86 9.01 -9.43 -3.38
N GLY A 87 8.18 -10.03 -4.24
CA GLY A 87 6.85 -10.53 -3.90
C GLY A 87 5.82 -9.43 -3.67
N LEU A 88 6.04 -8.21 -4.18
CA LEU A 88 5.07 -7.11 -4.11
C LEU A 88 4.06 -7.17 -5.27
N LEU A 89 4.50 -7.68 -6.41
CA LEU A 89 3.68 -7.93 -7.58
C LEU A 89 3.75 -9.40 -7.95
N GLU A 90 2.67 -9.90 -8.55
CA GLU A 90 2.66 -11.20 -9.20
C GLU A 90 2.05 -11.08 -10.59
N HIS A 91 2.44 -11.99 -11.48
CA HIS A 91 1.89 -12.06 -12.82
C HIS A 91 1.05 -13.33 -12.92
N LYS A 92 -0.24 -13.17 -13.11
CA LYS A 92 -1.17 -14.29 -13.28
C LYS A 92 -1.54 -14.40 -14.75
N VAL A 93 -1.25 -15.56 -15.33
CA VAL A 93 -1.73 -15.89 -16.67
C VAL A 93 -3.17 -16.39 -16.57
N MET A 94 -4.05 -15.79 -17.35
CA MET A 94 -5.43 -16.21 -17.49
C MET A 94 -5.75 -16.48 -18.95
N THR A 95 -6.44 -17.59 -19.20
CA THR A 95 -7.06 -17.88 -20.50
C THR A 95 -8.46 -17.31 -20.49
N VAL A 96 -8.72 -16.35 -21.39
CA VAL A 96 -10.05 -15.78 -21.59
C VAL A 96 -10.63 -16.41 -22.84
N LEU A 97 -11.74 -17.14 -22.68
CA LEU A 97 -12.56 -17.59 -23.80
C LEU A 97 -13.37 -16.42 -24.31
N ARG A 98 -13.23 -16.11 -25.60
CA ARG A 98 -14.05 -15.08 -26.25
C ARG A 98 -15.35 -15.66 -26.76
N SER A 99 -16.30 -14.75 -26.98
CA SER A 99 -17.61 -15.06 -27.57
C SER A 99 -17.53 -15.63 -28.99
N ASP A 100 -16.39 -15.50 -29.67
CA ASP A 100 -16.10 -16.11 -30.97
C ASP A 100 -15.53 -17.54 -30.87
N GLY A 101 -15.43 -18.10 -29.65
CA GLY A 101 -14.85 -19.42 -29.40
C GLY A 101 -13.32 -19.45 -29.39
N SER A 102 -12.64 -18.32 -29.62
CA SER A 102 -11.18 -18.23 -29.54
C SER A 102 -10.70 -18.12 -28.09
N GLU A 103 -9.63 -18.83 -27.77
CA GLU A 103 -8.94 -18.70 -26.51
C GLU A 103 -7.84 -17.64 -26.62
N LYS A 104 -7.80 -16.70 -25.67
CA LYS A 104 -6.67 -15.77 -25.54
C LYS A 104 -6.04 -15.88 -24.18
N MET A 105 -4.80 -16.32 -24.18
CA MET A 105 -3.90 -16.25 -23.03
C MET A 105 -3.51 -14.79 -22.81
N MET A 106 -3.81 -14.24 -21.64
CA MET A 106 -3.42 -12.89 -21.24
C MET A 106 -2.69 -12.95 -19.90
N GLU A 107 -1.60 -12.21 -19.79
CA GLU A 107 -0.88 -12.02 -18.55
C GLU A 107 -1.41 -10.75 -17.86
N GLN A 108 -1.75 -10.86 -16.57
CA GLN A 108 -2.24 -9.76 -15.76
C GLN A 108 -1.36 -9.56 -14.52
N VAL A 109 -0.87 -8.34 -14.34
CA VAL A 109 -0.18 -7.92 -13.13
C VAL A 109 -1.18 -7.75 -11.99
N ARG A 110 -0.85 -8.32 -10.84
CA ARG A 110 -1.63 -8.26 -9.61
C ARG A 110 -0.76 -7.83 -8.44
N LEU A 111 -1.38 -7.17 -7.48
CA LEU A 111 -0.78 -6.74 -6.23
C LEU A 111 -1.00 -7.82 -5.18
N THR A 112 0.07 -8.27 -4.56
CA THR A 112 0.00 -9.18 -3.41
C THR A 112 -0.40 -8.41 -2.16
N SER A 113 -0.80 -9.12 -1.12
CA SER A 113 -1.08 -8.54 0.21
C SER A 113 0.13 -7.75 0.76
N LYS A 114 1.36 -8.24 0.51
CA LYS A 114 2.61 -7.51 0.82
C LYS A 114 2.77 -6.23 0.00
N GLY A 115 2.45 -6.30 -1.30
CA GLY A 115 2.41 -5.14 -2.18
C GLY A 115 1.45 -4.07 -1.69
N MET A 116 0.24 -4.48 -1.31
CA MET A 116 -0.81 -3.62 -0.75
C MET A 116 -0.35 -2.92 0.53
N ALA A 117 0.22 -3.65 1.49
CA ALA A 117 0.74 -3.05 2.71
C ALA A 117 1.80 -1.99 2.42
N ARG A 118 2.73 -2.30 1.49
CA ARG A 118 3.76 -1.35 1.10
C ARG A 118 3.17 -0.10 0.43
N LEU A 119 2.15 -0.27 -0.41
CA LEU A 119 1.44 0.85 -1.03
C LEU A 119 0.72 1.71 0.00
N CYS A 120 0.06 1.13 1.01
CA CYS A 120 -0.57 1.90 2.09
C CYS A 120 0.42 2.86 2.74
N PHE A 121 1.62 2.40 3.10
CA PHE A 121 2.64 3.27 3.69
C PHE A 121 3.17 4.35 2.74
N LEU A 122 3.32 4.02 1.45
CA LEU A 122 3.86 4.96 0.45
C LEU A 122 2.84 6.00 -0.01
N ILE A 123 1.55 5.67 0.02
CA ILE A 123 0.44 6.52 -0.43
C ILE A 123 -0.19 7.28 0.76
N GLN A 124 -0.08 6.77 1.99
CA GLN A 124 -0.57 7.43 3.22
C GLN A 124 -0.16 8.91 3.41
N PRO A 125 1.01 9.43 2.96
CA PRO A 125 1.23 10.87 3.03
C PRO A 125 0.19 11.71 2.27
N ALA A 126 -0.66 11.11 1.43
CA ALA A 126 -1.75 11.79 0.71
C ALA A 126 -3.17 11.55 1.29
N LEU A 127 -3.37 10.63 2.25
CA LEU A 127 -4.71 10.27 2.78
C LEU A 127 -5.02 10.87 4.17
N ARG A 128 -4.12 11.67 4.74
CA ARG A 128 -4.23 12.20 6.11
C ARG A 128 -5.21 13.38 6.27
N LEU A 129 -6.30 13.46 5.49
CA LEU A 129 -7.24 14.59 5.54
C LEU A 129 -8.72 14.23 5.75
N VAL A 130 -9.10 12.99 6.09
CA VAL A 130 -10.54 12.62 6.18
C VAL A 130 -10.93 11.82 7.43
N VAL A 131 -10.16 11.82 8.52
CA VAL A 131 -10.54 11.03 9.72
C VAL A 131 -10.66 11.84 11.02
N ASP A 132 -10.45 13.16 11.01
CA ASP A 132 -10.49 13.99 12.24
C ASP A 132 -11.78 14.80 12.47
N ASP A 133 -12.88 14.59 11.73
CA ASP A 133 -14.12 15.40 11.89
C ASP A 133 -15.39 14.64 12.34
N THR A 134 -15.32 13.35 12.69
CA THR A 134 -16.52 12.58 13.11
C THR A 134 -16.71 12.37 14.61
N GLU A 135 -15.97 13.08 15.47
CA GLU A 135 -16.15 13.01 16.93
C GLU A 135 -16.50 14.36 17.59
N ALA A 136 -17.36 15.15 16.94
CA ALA A 136 -17.90 16.40 17.52
C ALA A 136 -19.43 16.52 17.42
N VAL A 137 -20.19 15.43 17.61
CA VAL A 137 -21.63 15.51 17.89
C VAL A 137 -21.98 14.65 19.10
N ALA A 138 -21.59 15.15 20.27
CA ALA A 138 -22.18 14.77 21.55
C ALA A 138 -22.00 15.94 22.54
N ALA A 139 -22.83 16.97 22.41
CA ALA A 139 -23.17 17.92 23.46
C ALA A 139 -24.48 18.63 23.08
#